data_AF-A0A552DY73-F1
#
_entry.id   AF-A0A552DY73-F1
#
_cell.length_a   1.000
_cell.length_b   1.000
_cell.length_c   1.000
_cell.angle_alpha   90.00
_cell.angle_beta   90.00
_cell.angle_gamma   90.00
#
_symmetry.space_group_name_H-M   'P 1'
#
loop_
_entity.id
_entity.type
_entity.pdbx_description
1 polymer ?
#
loop_
_entity_poly.entity_id
_entity_poly.type
_entity_poly.pdbx_seq_one_letter_code
_entity_poly.pdbx_strand_id
1 'polypeptide(L)'
;MQVLYLLKTKKAKTVTEAAEMLGRNRVTVQDWLGKYRQGELEKLLSKKVSTGRARKVPHWAEKALEKRLKEAEGFDIQVEICEWLEEKLGIEAKYKTVHELVYYRLKANPKVARPKSLEQSEERVETFKKT
;
A
#
# COMPACT_ATOMS: atom_id res chain seq x y z
N MET A 1 -2.74 26.55 13.96
CA MET A 1 -2.30 27.42 12.84
C MET A 1 -2.30 28.88 13.29
N GLN A 2 -1.12 29.52 13.37
CA GLN A 2 -0.95 30.87 13.92
C GLN A 2 -1.55 31.99 13.05
N VAL A 3 -1.65 31.79 11.72
CA VAL A 3 -2.25 32.76 10.79
C VAL A 3 -3.69 33.14 11.19
N LEU A 4 -4.52 32.16 11.58
CA LEU A 4 -5.90 32.41 11.96
C LEU A 4 -5.99 33.26 13.22
N TYR A 5 -5.08 33.03 14.18
CA TYR A 5 -4.99 33.82 15.40
C TYR A 5 -4.57 35.27 15.10
N LEU A 6 -3.58 35.49 14.24
CA LEU A 6 -3.10 36.84 13.88
C LEU A 6 -4.20 37.68 13.22
N LEU A 7 -4.97 37.06 12.32
CA LEU A 7 -6.09 37.73 11.65
C LEU A 7 -7.28 37.96 12.59
N LYS A 8 -7.63 36.97 13.44
CA LYS A 8 -8.73 37.08 14.40
C LYS A 8 -8.46 38.13 15.48
N THR A 9 -7.20 38.24 15.92
CA THR A 9 -6.77 39.24 16.92
C THR A 9 -6.40 40.59 16.30
N LYS A 10 -6.58 40.76 14.99
CA LYS A 10 -6.24 41.97 14.22
C LYS A 10 -4.77 42.41 14.37
N LYS A 11 -3.88 41.50 14.77
CA LYS A 11 -2.43 41.74 14.83
C LYS A 11 -1.84 41.88 13.43
N ALA A 12 -2.40 41.18 12.46
CA ALA A 12 -2.19 41.41 11.04
C ALA A 12 -3.52 41.84 10.40
N LYS A 13 -3.49 42.89 9.57
CA LYS A 13 -4.66 43.39 8.82
C LYS A 13 -4.75 42.76 7.44
N THR A 14 -3.61 42.36 6.87
CA THR A 14 -3.53 41.77 5.54
C THR A 14 -2.88 40.38 5.56
N VAL A 15 -3.13 39.61 4.50
CA VAL A 15 -2.49 38.29 4.30
C VAL A 15 -0.98 38.44 4.12
N THR A 16 -0.52 39.54 3.52
CA THR A 16 0.90 39.84 3.33
C THR A 16 1.59 40.10 4.67
N GLU A 17 1.02 40.95 5.52
CA GLU A 17 1.55 41.20 6.88
C GLU A 17 1.58 39.91 7.72
N ALA A 18 0.51 39.10 7.66
CA ALA A 18 0.48 37.82 8.36
C ALA A 18 1.57 36.85 7.86
N ALA A 19 1.90 36.89 6.56
CA ALA A 19 2.94 36.06 5.98
C ALA A 19 4.34 36.51 6.41
N GLU A 20 4.59 37.82 6.43
CA GLU A 20 5.83 38.41 6.93
C GLU A 20 6.06 38.08 8.41
N MET A 21 5.04 38.27 9.26
CA MET A 21 5.12 37.93 10.69
C MET A 21 5.39 36.43 10.96
N LEU A 22 4.95 35.56 10.05
CA LEU A 22 5.13 34.10 10.18
C LEU A 22 6.41 33.59 9.48
N GLY A 23 7.14 34.45 8.76
CA GLY A 23 8.28 34.03 7.94
C GLY A 23 7.90 33.03 6.84
N ARG A 24 6.70 33.15 6.27
CA ARG A 24 6.17 32.27 5.22
C ARG A 24 5.89 33.05 3.94
N ASN A 25 5.91 32.35 2.80
CA ASN A 25 5.50 32.96 1.54
C ASN A 25 4.00 33.30 1.57
N ARG A 26 3.62 34.49 1.06
CA ARG A 26 2.22 34.94 0.94
C ARG A 26 1.30 33.89 0.31
N VAL A 27 1.78 33.19 -0.72
CA VAL A 27 1.01 32.16 -1.43
C VAL A 27 0.68 30.97 -0.52
N THR A 28 1.63 30.55 0.33
CA THR A 28 1.40 29.48 1.32
C THR A 28 0.31 29.88 2.31
N VAL A 29 0.35 31.12 2.80
CA VAL A 29 -0.67 31.64 3.71
C VAL A 29 -2.03 31.74 3.01
N GLN A 30 -2.06 32.18 1.75
CA GLN A 30 -3.27 32.23 0.94
C GLN A 30 -3.87 30.83 0.72
N ASP A 31 -3.06 29.81 0.43
CA ASP A 31 -3.48 28.41 0.30
C ASP A 31 -4.08 27.87 1.61
N TRP A 32 -3.44 28.15 2.74
CA TRP A 32 -3.97 27.80 4.07
C TRP A 32 -5.33 28.43 4.33
N LEU A 33 -5.49 29.74 4.06
CA LEU A 33 -6.78 30.41 4.22
C LEU A 33 -7.83 29.89 3.22
N GLY A 34 -7.41 29.47 2.02
CA GLY A 34 -8.28 28.79 1.05
C GLY A 34 -8.81 27.47 1.59
N LYS A 35 -7.93 26.61 2.10
CA LYS A 35 -8.31 25.33 2.75
C LYS A 35 -9.26 25.54 3.92
N TYR A 36 -8.97 26.55 4.75
CA TYR A 36 -9.83 26.93 5.86
C TYR A 36 -11.23 27.36 5.41
N ARG A 37 -11.36 28.15 4.34
CA ARG A 37 -12.69 28.53 3.82
C ARG A 37 -13.48 27.34 3.24
N GLN A 38 -12.80 26.31 2.76
CA GLN A 38 -13.45 25.17 2.11
C GLN A 38 -13.89 24.06 3.07
N GLY A 39 -13.39 24.05 4.30
CA GLY A 39 -13.66 22.96 5.25
C GLY A 39 -12.99 23.20 6.60
N GLU A 40 -12.91 24.46 6.98
CA GLU A 40 -12.54 24.96 8.30
C GLU A 40 -11.23 24.36 8.82
N LEU A 41 -11.22 23.95 10.08
CA LEU A 41 -10.06 23.36 10.75
C LEU A 41 -9.72 21.98 10.20
N GLU A 42 -10.71 21.16 9.84
CA GLU A 42 -10.47 19.80 9.36
C GLU A 42 -9.65 19.78 8.07
N LYS A 43 -10.05 20.55 7.06
CA LYS A 43 -9.29 20.65 5.80
C LYS A 43 -7.95 21.32 5.99
N LEU A 44 -7.86 22.33 6.87
CA LEU A 44 -6.61 23.02 7.14
C LEU A 44 -5.57 22.11 7.81
N LEU A 45 -6.02 21.22 8.70
CA LEU A 45 -5.18 20.28 9.43
C LEU A 45 -4.99 18.95 8.70
N SER A 46 -5.77 18.70 7.64
CA SER A 46 -5.64 17.49 6.84
C SER A 46 -4.25 17.37 6.23
N LYS A 47 -3.56 16.26 6.51
CA LYS A 47 -2.29 15.93 5.89
C LYS A 47 -2.57 15.26 4.56
N LYS A 48 -2.26 15.95 3.45
CA LYS A 48 -2.29 15.32 2.12
C LYS A 48 -1.24 14.22 2.09
N VAL A 49 -1.68 12.97 2.15
CA VAL A 49 -0.80 11.83 1.91
C VAL A 49 -0.59 11.77 0.40
N SER A 50 0.64 11.99 -0.05
CA SER A 50 0.99 11.70 -1.44
C SER A 50 0.78 10.21 -1.67
N THR A 51 -0.05 9.86 -2.63
CA THR A 51 -0.31 8.46 -3.02
C THR A 51 0.90 7.82 -3.71
N GLY A 52 1.98 8.58 -3.92
CA GLY A 52 3.21 8.11 -4.55
C GLY A 52 3.00 7.69 -6.01
N ARG A 53 3.99 6.99 -6.56
CA ARG A 53 3.91 6.39 -7.90
C ARG A 53 2.83 5.32 -7.91
N ALA A 54 1.99 5.33 -8.96
CA ALA A 54 0.99 4.28 -9.17
C ALA A 54 1.67 2.89 -9.18
N ARG A 55 1.04 1.93 -8.49
CA ARG A 55 1.54 0.55 -8.42
C ARG A 55 1.42 -0.12 -9.79
N LYS A 56 2.39 -0.97 -10.12
CA LYS A 56 2.30 -1.85 -11.30
C LYS A 56 1.20 -2.89 -11.19
N VAL A 57 1.03 -3.47 -9.99
CA VAL A 57 -0.08 -4.39 -9.70
C VAL A 57 -1.17 -3.60 -8.97
N PRO A 58 -2.32 -3.36 -9.60
CA PRO A 58 -3.45 -2.66 -8.98
C PRO A 58 -4.14 -3.55 -7.94
N HIS A 59 -4.86 -2.91 -7.02
CA HIS A 59 -5.47 -3.61 -5.87
C HIS A 59 -6.45 -4.73 -6.26
N TRP A 60 -7.17 -4.57 -7.37
CA TRP A 60 -8.08 -5.63 -7.86
C TRP A 60 -7.30 -6.89 -8.29
N ALA A 61 -6.11 -6.72 -8.87
CA ALA A 61 -5.24 -7.83 -9.26
C ALA A 61 -4.58 -8.48 -8.04
N GLU A 62 -4.24 -7.69 -7.01
CA GLU A 62 -3.79 -8.22 -5.71
C GLU A 62 -4.85 -9.16 -5.11
N LYS A 63 -6.14 -8.78 -5.15
CA LYS A 63 -7.25 -9.63 -4.65
C LYS A 63 -7.46 -10.88 -5.49
N ALA A 64 -7.36 -10.77 -6.81
CA ALA A 64 -7.47 -11.93 -7.70
C ALA A 64 -6.36 -12.95 -7.42
N LEU A 65 -5.13 -12.46 -7.23
CA LEU A 65 -3.99 -13.28 -6.86
C LEU A 65 -4.17 -13.92 -5.48
N GLU A 66 -4.67 -13.18 -4.49
CA GLU A 66 -4.95 -13.73 -3.15
C GLU A 66 -5.97 -14.86 -3.19
N LYS A 67 -7.01 -14.74 -4.03
CA LYS A 67 -8.00 -15.79 -4.22
C LYS A 67 -7.38 -17.03 -4.87
N ARG A 68 -6.58 -16.85 -5.91
CA ARG A 68 -5.88 -17.95 -6.59
C ARG A 68 -4.90 -18.67 -5.66
N LEU A 69 -4.18 -17.94 -4.81
CA LEU A 69 -3.27 -18.50 -3.80
C LEU A 69 -3.98 -19.34 -2.71
N LYS A 70 -5.31 -19.21 -2.56
CA LYS A 70 -6.12 -20.01 -1.62
C LYS A 70 -6.68 -21.28 -2.26
N GLU A 71 -6.58 -21.44 -3.58
CA GLU A 71 -7.00 -22.64 -4.29
C GLU A 71 -5.96 -23.76 -4.10
N ALA A 72 -6.41 -25.02 -4.10
CA ALA A 72 -5.57 -26.19 -3.76
C ALA A 72 -4.40 -26.42 -4.73
N GLU A 73 -4.48 -25.84 -5.94
CA GLU A 73 -3.37 -25.74 -6.88
C GLU A 73 -2.54 -24.49 -6.55
N GLY A 74 -1.54 -24.67 -5.69
CA GLY A 74 -0.56 -23.63 -5.42
C GLY A 74 0.31 -23.32 -6.63
N PHE A 75 1.01 -22.19 -6.56
CA PHE A 75 2.13 -21.90 -7.44
C PHE A 75 3.40 -22.49 -6.85
N ASP A 76 4.14 -23.28 -7.63
CA ASP A 76 5.40 -23.86 -7.17
C ASP A 76 6.52 -22.81 -7.16
N ILE A 77 6.47 -21.84 -8.08
CA ILE A 77 7.53 -20.83 -8.28
C ILE A 77 6.92 -19.45 -8.58
N GLN A 78 7.61 -18.38 -8.15
CA GLN A 78 7.18 -16.99 -8.38
C GLN A 78 7.17 -16.59 -9.87
N VAL A 79 7.84 -17.34 -10.74
CA VAL A 79 7.79 -17.17 -12.21
C VAL A 79 6.40 -17.51 -12.73
N GLU A 80 5.78 -18.59 -12.25
CA GLU A 80 4.41 -18.99 -12.63
C GLU A 80 3.39 -17.91 -12.23
N ILE A 81 3.64 -17.19 -11.13
CA ILE A 81 2.80 -16.06 -10.72
C ILE A 81 2.96 -14.89 -11.70
N CYS A 82 4.16 -14.65 -12.22
CA CYS A 82 4.39 -13.60 -13.22
C CYS A 82 3.66 -13.95 -14.52
N GLU A 83 3.79 -15.19 -14.99
CA GLU A 83 3.09 -15.70 -16.19
C GLU A 83 1.57 -15.65 -16.00
N TRP A 84 1.06 -16.09 -14.86
CA TRP A 84 -0.37 -16.03 -14.57
C TRP A 84 -0.93 -14.60 -14.54
N LEU A 85 -0.18 -13.64 -13.98
CA LEU A 85 -0.55 -12.22 -13.99
C LEU A 85 -0.60 -11.66 -15.42
N GLU A 86 0.32 -12.09 -16.28
CA GLU A 86 0.37 -11.68 -17.68
C GLU A 86 -0.76 -12.34 -18.49
N GLU A 87 -0.91 -13.67 -18.41
CA GLU A 87 -1.89 -14.42 -19.20
C GLU A 87 -3.34 -14.19 -18.79
N LYS A 88 -3.62 -14.14 -17.47
CA LYS A 88 -5.00 -14.03 -16.98
C LYS A 88 -5.45 -12.59 -16.78
N LEU A 89 -4.53 -11.70 -16.41
CA LEU A 89 -4.86 -10.32 -16.05
C LEU A 89 -4.23 -9.27 -16.99
N GLY A 90 -3.34 -9.66 -17.91
CA GLY A 90 -2.66 -8.73 -18.82
C GLY A 90 -1.67 -7.80 -18.12
N ILE A 91 -1.15 -8.19 -16.94
CA ILE A 91 -0.29 -7.34 -16.12
C ILE A 91 1.16 -7.83 -16.15
N GLU A 92 2.00 -7.08 -16.83
CA GLU A 92 3.45 -7.32 -16.83
C GLU A 92 4.09 -6.81 -15.52
N ALA A 93 4.26 -7.73 -14.56
CA ALA A 93 4.91 -7.48 -13.29
C ALA A 93 6.32 -8.07 -13.27
N LYS A 94 7.30 -7.31 -12.76
CA LYS A 94 8.67 -7.82 -12.57
C LYS A 94 8.70 -8.83 -11.42
N TYR A 95 9.57 -9.84 -11.53
CA TYR A 95 9.82 -10.83 -10.47
C TYR A 95 9.93 -10.22 -9.07
N LYS A 96 10.73 -9.17 -8.90
CA LYS A 96 10.89 -8.47 -7.61
C LYS A 96 9.56 -7.91 -7.07
N THR A 97 8.74 -7.34 -7.94
CA THR A 97 7.43 -6.79 -7.57
C THR A 97 6.47 -7.90 -7.12
N VAL A 98 6.49 -9.04 -7.80
CA VAL A 98 5.67 -10.21 -7.44
C VAL A 98 6.16 -10.80 -6.11
N HIS A 99 7.47 -10.97 -5.94
CA HIS A 99 8.05 -11.45 -4.68
C HIS A 99 7.67 -10.54 -3.51
N GLU A 100 7.81 -9.21 -3.66
CA GLU A 100 7.42 -8.27 -2.61
C GLU A 100 5.92 -8.32 -2.30
N LEU A 101 5.09 -8.45 -3.33
CA LEU A 101 3.63 -8.55 -3.18
C LEU A 101 3.24 -9.82 -2.41
N VAL A 102 3.77 -10.97 -2.80
CA VAL A 102 3.39 -12.26 -2.24
C VAL A 102 3.89 -12.41 -0.79
N TYR A 103 5.18 -12.13 -0.53
CA TYR A 103 5.76 -12.33 0.80
C TYR A 103 5.41 -11.23 1.81
N TYR A 104 5.50 -9.95 1.43
CA TYR A 104 5.34 -8.87 2.42
C TYR A 104 3.90 -8.40 2.58
N ARG A 105 3.10 -8.42 1.49
CA ARG A 105 1.72 -7.90 1.54
C ARG A 105 0.69 -8.98 1.74
N LEU A 106 0.70 -9.98 0.87
CA LEU A 106 -0.24 -11.10 0.95
C LEU A 106 0.13 -12.07 2.07
N LYS A 107 1.38 -12.00 2.57
CA LYS A 107 1.93 -12.92 3.60
C LYS A 107 1.65 -14.38 3.28
N ALA A 108 1.53 -14.69 1.99
CA ALA A 108 1.28 -16.03 1.51
C ALA A 108 2.62 -16.73 1.36
N ASN A 109 2.69 -17.98 1.82
CA ASN A 109 3.83 -18.83 1.55
C ASN A 109 3.50 -19.61 0.26
N PRO A 110 4.18 -19.36 -0.88
CA PRO A 110 3.84 -20.02 -2.15
C PRO A 110 3.94 -21.54 -2.05
N LYS A 111 4.84 -22.03 -1.19
CA LYS A 111 5.06 -23.45 -0.97
C LYS A 111 3.86 -24.09 -0.28
N VAL A 112 2.97 -24.66 -1.07
CA VAL A 112 2.00 -25.64 -0.61
C VAL A 112 2.76 -26.91 -0.20
N ALA A 113 2.29 -27.59 0.84
CA ALA A 113 2.84 -28.88 1.22
C ALA A 113 2.72 -29.84 0.03
N ARG A 114 3.84 -30.45 -0.37
CA ARG A 114 3.90 -31.40 -1.49
C ARG A 114 2.80 -32.47 -1.32
N PRO A 115 2.01 -32.78 -2.36
CA PRO A 115 1.06 -33.89 -2.28
C PRO A 115 1.83 -35.16 -1.89
N LYS A 116 1.40 -35.80 -0.80
CA LYS A 116 1.97 -37.09 -0.39
C LYS A 116 1.61 -38.12 -1.46
N SER A 117 2.60 -38.88 -1.92
CA SER A 117 2.37 -40.04 -2.79
C SER A 117 1.45 -41.02 -2.06
N LEU A 118 0.51 -41.63 -2.79
CA LEU A 118 -0.36 -42.72 -2.30
C LEU A 118 0.44 -43.89 -1.68
N GLU A 119 1.73 -44.01 -2.00
CA GLU A 119 2.63 -45.06 -1.52
C GLU A 119 3.31 -44.76 -0.18
N GLN A 120 3.04 -43.63 0.47
CA GLN A 120 3.52 -43.41 1.84
C GLN A 120 2.66 -44.21 2.83
N SER A 121 3.01 -45.47 3.05
CA SER A 121 2.47 -46.26 4.16
C SER A 121 2.88 -45.65 5.50
N GLU A 122 1.91 -45.56 6.43
CA GLU A 122 2.07 -44.93 7.74
C GLU A 122 3.22 -45.55 8.56
N GLU A 123 3.47 -46.85 8.36
CA GLU A 123 4.52 -47.63 9.04
C GLU A 123 5.96 -47.12 8.76
N ARG A 124 6.23 -46.57 7.58
CA ARG A 124 7.57 -46.04 7.25
C ARG A 124 7.83 -44.65 7.87
N VAL A 125 6.78 -43.94 8.27
CA VAL A 125 6.90 -42.62 8.90
C VAL A 125 7.18 -42.73 10.40
N GLU A 126 6.65 -43.77 11.07
CA GLU A 126 6.88 -43.98 12.51
C GLU A 126 8.30 -44.47 12.82
N THR A 127 8.87 -45.32 11.96
CA THR A 127 10.25 -45.82 12.11
C THR A 127 11.30 -44.71 12.01
N PHE A 128 11.05 -43.70 11.17
CA PHE A 128 11.94 -42.54 11.04
C PHE A 128 11.85 -41.54 12.19
N LYS A 129 10.77 -41.51 12.98
CA LYS A 129 10.61 -40.59 14.12
C LYS A 129 11.21 -41.11 15.43
N LYS A 130 11.64 -42.37 15.49
CA LYS A 130 12.18 -43.02 16.69
C LYS A 130 13.70 -43.27 16.67
N THR A 131 14.44 -42.70 15.71
CA THR A 131 15.92 -42.70 15.76
C THR A 131 16.44 -41.30 16.05
#